data_AF-A0A2D0L845-F1
#
_entry.id   AF-A0A2D0L845-F1
#
_cell.length_a   1.000
_cell.length_b   1.000
_cell.length_c   1.000
_cell.angle_alpha   90.00
_cell.angle_beta   90.00
_cell.angle_gamma   90.00
#
_symmetry.space_group_name_H-M   'P 1'
#
loop_
_entity.id
_entity.type
_entity.pdbx_description
1 polymer ?
#
loop_
_entity_poly.entity_id
_entity_poly.type
_entity_poly.pdbx_seq_one_letter_code
_entity_poly.pdbx_strand_id
1 'polypeptide(L)'
;MDSIERSEKLRALFFSLWEIMRDNGGGNWIRGIENIIALLTPPTYGGVNDARAAIEDARHAYSSMFRGYGGFSEYFIWRDDFNERVKANDALDKIKNDINEMLN
;
A
#
# COMPACT_ATOMS: atom_id res chain seq x y z
N MET A 1 -6.49 11.68 -15.60
CA MET A 1 -5.37 11.76 -14.64
C MET A 1 -4.13 11.31 -15.38
N ASP A 2 -3.09 12.15 -15.40
CA ASP A 2 -1.79 11.77 -15.98
C ASP A 2 -1.01 10.85 -15.02
N SER A 3 0.15 10.35 -15.45
CA SER A 3 0.96 9.43 -14.64
C SER A 3 1.54 10.08 -13.39
N ILE A 4 1.82 11.38 -13.40
CA ILE A 4 2.36 12.10 -12.24
C ILE A 4 1.27 12.22 -11.18
N GLU A 5 0.10 12.74 -11.55
CA GLU A 5 -1.06 12.85 -10.65
C GLU A 5 -1.49 11.46 -10.13
N ARG A 6 -1.44 10.41 -10.99
CA ARG A 6 -1.70 9.02 -10.56
C ARG A 6 -0.68 8.53 -9.54
N SER A 7 0.61 8.81 -9.76
CA SER A 7 1.69 8.42 -8.85
C SER A 7 1.55 9.10 -7.48
N GLU A 8 1.18 10.38 -7.45
CA GLU A 8 0.97 11.14 -6.22
C GLU A 8 -0.20 10.60 -5.39
N LYS A 9 -1.34 10.31 -6.04
CA LYS A 9 -2.49 9.71 -5.36
C LYS A 9 -2.17 8.30 -4.85
N LEU A 10 -1.46 7.48 -5.64
CA LEU A 10 -1.07 6.13 -5.22
C LEU A 10 -0.16 6.22 -4.01
N ARG A 11 0.83 7.12 -4.05
CA ARG A 11 1.73 7.37 -2.91
C ARG A 11 0.96 7.75 -1.65
N ALA A 12 -0.04 8.62 -1.77
CA ALA A 12 -0.88 9.02 -0.64
C ALA A 12 -1.67 7.82 -0.06
N LEU A 13 -2.26 6.98 -0.91
CA LEU A 13 -2.94 5.76 -0.45
C LEU A 13 -1.99 4.77 0.24
N PHE A 14 -0.79 4.56 -0.32
CA PHE A 14 0.23 3.72 0.31
C PHE A 14 0.74 4.30 1.62
N PHE A 15 0.80 5.63 1.76
CA PHE A 15 1.12 6.27 3.04
C PHE A 15 0.03 6.00 4.09
N SER A 16 -1.26 6.15 3.74
CA SER A 16 -2.36 5.79 4.64
C SER A 16 -2.33 4.30 5.03
N LEU A 17 -1.99 3.42 4.08
CA LEU A 17 -1.81 2.00 4.37
C LEU A 17 -0.65 1.76 5.33
N TRP A 18 0.48 2.46 5.15
CA TRP A 18 1.63 2.39 6.05
C TRP A 18 1.27 2.82 7.48
N GLU A 19 0.55 3.92 7.66
CA GLU A 19 0.12 4.40 8.98
C GLU A 19 -0.71 3.34 9.71
N ILE A 20 -1.71 2.78 9.03
CA ILE A 20 -2.56 1.72 9.60
C ILE A 20 -1.73 0.47 9.94
N MET A 21 -0.87 0.02 9.05
CA MET A 21 -0.10 -1.21 9.28
C MET A 21 0.93 -1.02 10.40
N ARG A 22 1.57 0.16 10.49
CA ARG A 22 2.51 0.50 11.56
C ARG A 22 1.86 0.42 12.93
N ASP A 23 0.65 0.98 13.08
CA ASP A 23 -0.06 1.02 14.36
C ASP A 23 -0.63 -0.34 14.79
N ASN A 24 -0.65 -1.32 13.90
CA ASN A 24 -1.21 -2.65 14.13
C ASN A 24 -0.18 -3.79 14.03
N GLY A 25 1.12 -3.47 14.09
CA GLY A 25 2.20 -4.47 14.15
C GLY A 25 2.58 -5.10 12.81
N GLY A 26 2.41 -4.36 11.69
CA GLY A 26 2.57 -4.80 10.31
C GLY A 26 4.00 -5.15 9.86
N GLY A 27 4.65 -6.10 10.53
CA GLY A 27 6.03 -6.56 10.36
C GLY A 27 6.66 -6.38 8.98
N ASN A 28 6.58 -7.41 8.11
CA ASN A 28 7.24 -7.37 6.79
C ASN A 28 6.50 -6.48 5.78
N TRP A 29 5.21 -6.20 6.01
CA TRP A 29 4.42 -5.30 5.17
C TRP A 29 4.92 -3.87 5.20
N ILE A 30 5.34 -3.35 6.36
CA ILE A 30 5.85 -1.98 6.50
C ILE A 30 6.99 -1.72 5.51
N ARG A 31 7.98 -2.61 5.45
CA ARG A 31 9.12 -2.47 4.52
C ARG A 31 8.69 -2.52 3.06
N GLY A 32 7.75 -3.41 2.72
CA GLY A 32 7.21 -3.50 1.37
C GLY A 32 6.49 -2.21 0.95
N ILE A 33 5.70 -1.64 1.85
CA ILE A 33 4.97 -0.38 1.62
C ILE A 33 5.95 0.80 1.52
N GLU A 34 6.96 0.88 2.39
CA GLU A 34 8.00 1.92 2.33
C GLU A 34 8.75 1.92 0.99
N ASN A 35 9.09 0.74 0.48
CA ASN A 35 9.69 0.60 -0.84
C ASN A 35 8.78 1.11 -1.95
N ILE A 36 7.47 0.81 -1.89
CA ILE A 36 6.50 1.31 -2.86
C ILE A 36 6.36 2.83 -2.79
N ILE A 37 6.32 3.41 -1.59
CA ILE A 37 6.29 4.87 -1.41
C ILE A 37 7.53 5.52 -2.03
N ALA A 38 8.71 4.91 -1.86
CA ALA A 38 9.94 5.40 -2.46
C ALA A 38 9.92 5.32 -4.01
N LEU A 39 9.40 4.23 -4.58
CA LEU A 39 9.20 4.08 -6.02
C LEU A 39 8.30 5.17 -6.58
N LEU A 40 7.24 5.54 -5.86
CA LEU A 40 6.27 6.54 -6.30
C LEU A 40 6.68 7.99 -5.96
N THR A 41 7.84 8.22 -5.34
CA THR A 41 8.26 9.55 -4.92
C THR A 41 9.05 10.29 -6.02
N PRO A 42 8.54 11.43 -6.53
CA PRO A 42 9.29 12.28 -7.45
C PRO A 42 10.48 12.97 -6.75
N PRO A 43 11.46 13.47 -7.51
CA PRO A 43 11.55 13.38 -8.98
C PRO A 43 12.16 12.06 -9.47
N THR A 44 12.77 11.27 -8.58
CA THR A 44 13.62 10.15 -8.96
C THR A 44 12.85 8.86 -9.19
N TYR A 45 11.69 8.68 -8.57
CA TYR A 45 10.84 7.49 -8.69
C TYR A 45 11.63 6.18 -8.48
N GLY A 46 12.31 6.07 -7.34
CA GLY A 46 13.20 4.94 -7.05
C GLY A 46 14.38 4.75 -8.02
N GLY A 47 14.71 5.77 -8.84
CA GLY A 47 15.78 5.74 -9.83
C GLY A 47 15.31 5.54 -11.28
N VAL A 48 14.03 5.27 -11.50
CA VAL A 48 13.46 5.05 -12.84
C VAL A 48 13.22 6.37 -13.58
N ASN A 49 13.05 7.47 -12.84
CA ASN A 49 12.82 8.83 -13.38
C ASN A 49 11.61 8.93 -14.33
N ASP A 50 10.66 8.00 -14.25
CA ASP A 50 9.42 8.01 -15.03
C ASP A 50 8.25 7.53 -14.16
N ALA A 51 7.22 8.37 -14.04
CA ALA A 51 6.09 8.11 -13.17
C ALA A 51 5.28 6.88 -13.63
N ARG A 52 5.19 6.62 -14.94
CA ARG A 52 4.41 5.49 -15.47
C ARG A 52 5.10 4.16 -15.18
N ALA A 53 6.40 4.06 -15.44
CA ALA A 53 7.20 2.88 -15.14
C ALA A 53 7.23 2.61 -13.62
N ALA A 54 7.34 3.66 -12.81
CA ALA A 54 7.28 3.54 -11.36
C ALA A 54 5.94 2.98 -10.84
N ILE A 55 4.82 3.31 -11.49
CA ILE A 55 3.50 2.75 -11.16
C ILE A 55 3.46 1.25 -11.47
N GLU A 56 4.05 0.81 -12.59
CA GLU A 56 4.14 -0.62 -12.91
C GLU A 56 5.02 -1.37 -11.90
N ASP A 57 6.17 -0.79 -11.52
CA ASP A 57 7.04 -1.37 -10.48
C ASP A 57 6.32 -1.45 -9.12
N ALA A 58 5.59 -0.40 -8.75
CA ALA A 58 4.75 -0.39 -7.55
C ALA A 58 3.66 -1.47 -7.61
N ARG A 59 3.02 -1.66 -8.76
CA ARG A 59 2.03 -2.73 -8.99
C ARG A 59 2.65 -4.11 -8.80
N HIS A 60 3.83 -4.34 -9.36
CA HIS A 60 4.54 -5.61 -9.22
C HIS A 60 4.97 -5.87 -7.78
N ALA A 61 5.54 -4.86 -7.12
CA ALA A 61 5.93 -4.93 -5.72
C ALA A 61 4.72 -5.24 -4.82
N TYR A 62 3.63 -4.49 -4.97
CA TYR A 62 2.41 -4.70 -4.19
C TYR A 62 1.82 -6.09 -4.42
N SER A 63 1.71 -6.54 -5.67
CA SER A 63 1.24 -7.88 -6.01
C SER A 63 2.09 -8.99 -5.39
N SER A 64 3.40 -8.78 -5.27
CA SER A 64 4.32 -9.76 -4.69
C SER A 64 4.17 -9.92 -3.17
N MET A 65 3.73 -8.86 -2.47
CA MET A 65 3.53 -8.88 -1.01
C MET A 65 2.46 -9.90 -0.58
N PHE A 66 1.50 -10.19 -1.47
CA PHE A 66 0.47 -11.21 -1.24
C PHE A 66 0.96 -12.66 -1.39
N ARG A 67 2.14 -12.88 -1.97
CA ARG A 67 2.66 -14.22 -2.31
C ARG A 67 3.61 -14.80 -1.25
N GLY A 68 3.96 -14.03 -0.22
CA GLY A 68 4.85 -14.45 0.87
C GLY A 68 4.15 -15.20 2.01
N TYR A 69 4.92 -15.99 2.78
CA TYR A 69 4.46 -16.58 4.05
C TYR A 69 4.09 -15.47 5.04
N GLY A 70 2.81 -15.35 5.40
CA GLY A 70 2.27 -14.31 6.31
C GLY A 70 1.25 -13.36 5.66
N GLY A 71 1.13 -13.38 4.34
CA GLY A 71 0.30 -12.43 3.56
C GLY A 71 -1.20 -12.42 3.88
N PHE A 72 -1.75 -13.42 4.58
CA PHE A 72 -3.17 -13.45 4.96
C PHE A 72 -3.44 -12.98 6.39
N SER A 73 -2.57 -13.29 7.37
CA SER A 73 -2.81 -12.91 8.78
C SER A 73 -2.32 -11.50 9.11
N GLU A 74 -1.23 -11.04 8.46
CA GLU A 74 -0.73 -9.68 8.61
C GLU A 74 -1.62 -8.65 7.88
N TYR A 75 -2.60 -9.14 7.11
CA TYR A 75 -3.50 -8.33 6.28
C TYR A 75 -4.78 -7.89 7.00
N PHE A 76 -4.99 -8.35 8.25
CA PHE A 76 -6.15 -7.97 9.06
C PHE A 76 -5.70 -7.34 10.36
N ILE A 77 -6.47 -6.36 10.82
CA ILE A 77 -6.29 -5.75 12.13
C ILE A 77 -6.99 -6.61 13.17
N TRP A 78 -6.27 -7.01 14.21
CA TRP A 78 -6.84 -7.74 15.33
C TRP A 78 -7.12 -6.81 16.51
N ARG A 79 -8.38 -6.78 16.96
CA ARG A 79 -8.85 -6.10 18.18
C ARG A 79 -9.74 -7.06 18.96
N ASP A 80 -9.73 -6.95 20.28
CA ASP A 80 -10.52 -7.81 21.17
C ASP A 80 -12.03 -7.50 21.04
N ASP A 81 -12.39 -6.22 20.96
CA ASP A 81 -13.76 -5.81 20.67
C ASP A 81 -14.11 -6.07 19.19
N PHE A 82 -15.25 -6.72 18.98
CA PHE A 82 -15.71 -7.10 17.64
C PHE A 82 -16.03 -5.89 16.77
N ASN A 83 -16.71 -4.88 17.31
CA ASN A 83 -17.14 -3.71 16.55
C ASN A 83 -15.93 -2.84 16.16
N GLU A 84 -14.98 -2.67 17.08
CA GLU A 84 -13.71 -2.00 16.79
C GLU A 84 -12.91 -2.75 15.72
N ARG A 85 -12.88 -4.09 15.78
CA ARG A 85 -12.22 -4.91 14.77
C ARG A 85 -12.85 -4.74 13.39
N VAL A 86 -14.18 -4.82 13.29
CA VAL A 86 -14.90 -4.63 12.02
C VAL A 86 -14.61 -3.25 11.44
N LYS A 87 -14.79 -2.19 12.25
CA LYS A 87 -14.57 -0.81 11.81
C LYS A 87 -13.14 -0.55 11.33
N ALA A 88 -12.14 -1.12 12.02
CA ALA A 88 -10.74 -0.98 11.63
C ALA A 88 -10.44 -1.69 10.30
N ASN A 89 -10.97 -2.91 10.11
CA ASN A 89 -10.79 -3.65 8.86
C ASN A 89 -11.57 -3.04 7.68
N ASP A 90 -12.74 -2.45 7.91
CA ASP A 90 -13.48 -1.73 6.86
C ASP A 90 -12.67 -0.54 6.30
N ALA A 91 -12.03 0.22 7.19
CA ALA A 91 -11.16 1.34 6.79
C ALA A 91 -9.93 0.85 6.00
N LEU A 92 -9.33 -0.25 6.45
CA LEU A 92 -8.20 -0.88 5.78
C LEU A 92 -8.59 -1.42 4.40
N ASP A 93 -9.73 -2.09 4.28
CA ASP A 93 -10.24 -2.67 3.03
C ASP A 93 -10.61 -1.60 2.01
N LYS A 94 -11.14 -0.46 2.45
CA LYS A 94 -11.35 0.70 1.58
C LYS A 94 -10.05 1.16 0.92
N ILE A 95 -8.97 1.33 1.70
CA ILE A 95 -7.68 1.76 1.15
C ILE A 95 -7.12 0.74 0.16
N LYS A 96 -7.23 -0.56 0.47
CA LYS A 96 -6.79 -1.63 -0.43
C LYS A 96 -7.58 -1.64 -1.74
N ASN A 97 -8.89 -1.41 -1.68
CA ASN A 97 -9.75 -1.31 -2.86
C ASN A 97 -9.38 -0.08 -3.70
N ASP A 98 -9.22 1.09 -3.08
CA ASP A 98 -8.80 2.31 -3.76
C ASP A 98 -7.43 2.11 -4.46
N ILE A 99 -6.48 1.43 -3.80
CA ILE A 99 -5.18 1.06 -4.41
C ILE A 99 -5.38 0.14 -5.60
N ASN A 100 -6.17 -0.93 -5.47
CA ASN A 100 -6.42 -1.89 -6.53
C ASN A 100 -7.09 -1.24 -7.75
N GLU A 101 -8.07 -0.37 -7.54
CA GLU A 101 -8.70 0.40 -8.61
C GLU A 101 -7.71 1.33 -9.29
N MET A 102 -6.83 1.98 -8.51
CA MET A 102 -5.81 2.88 -9.04
C MET A 102 -4.62 2.17 -9.67
N LEU A 103 -4.44 0.86 -9.54
CA LEU A 103 -3.38 0.07 -10.18
C LEU A 103 -3.84 -0.71 -11.41
N ASN A 104 -5.15 -0.90 -11.58
CA ASN A 104 -5.74 -1.50 -12.79
C ASN A 104 -6.10 -0.44 -13.85
#